data_AF-A0A176RW41-F1
#
_entry.id   AF-A0A176RW41-F1
#
_cell.length_a   1.000
_cell.length_b   1.000
_cell.length_c   1.000
_cell.angle_alpha   90.00
_cell.angle_beta   90.00
_cell.angle_gamma   90.00
#
_symmetry.space_group_name_H-M   'P 1'
#
loop_
_entity.id
_entity.type
_entity.pdbx_description
1 polymer ?
#
loop_
_entity_poly.entity_id
_entity_poly.type
_entity_poly.pdbx_seq_one_letter_code
_entity_poly.pdbx_strand_id
1 'polypeptide(L)'
;MSNLTRRHFLGLAAGTAAVGIAGYYFLAPKAKKKVVIIGGGAGGVIAAKYIRKAVNMIDVTLIEPNKHYHTCFMSNEVLAGTRSIDSIKFSYDKLSSQYGINMVYDTAIGIEANTKTVRLQGGTTIPYDRLIVSPGVDFQWDAIDGHDESLIEKIPHAWKAGSQTVAILLQFVSPPVSHFLWKVVRIFLTKIPHLWHLQRIPLRNKVLVC
;
A
#
# COMPACT_ATOMS: atom_id res chain seq x y z
N MET A 1 -37.25 -62.94 3.91
CA MET A 1 -37.27 -61.82 4.88
C MET A 1 -35.85 -61.67 5.41
N SER A 2 -35.15 -60.59 5.06
CA SER A 2 -33.76 -60.37 5.50
C SER A 2 -33.73 -60.02 6.99
N ASN A 3 -33.14 -60.90 7.81
CA ASN A 3 -32.96 -60.69 9.25
C ASN A 3 -31.80 -59.73 9.51
N LEU A 4 -32.04 -58.43 9.32
CA LEU A 4 -31.13 -57.36 9.74
C LEU A 4 -31.09 -57.30 11.27
N THR A 5 -30.03 -57.86 11.84
CA THR A 5 -29.79 -57.87 13.29
C THR A 5 -29.28 -56.51 13.75
N ARG A 6 -29.65 -56.07 14.97
CA ARG A 6 -29.28 -54.77 15.56
C ARG A 6 -27.76 -54.51 15.52
N ARG A 7 -26.93 -55.55 15.69
CA ARG A 7 -25.46 -55.46 15.58
C ARG A 7 -24.99 -55.17 14.15
N HIS A 8 -25.60 -55.78 13.13
CA HIS A 8 -25.29 -55.49 11.73
C HIS A 8 -25.71 -54.06 11.36
N PHE A 9 -26.86 -53.59 11.83
CA PHE A 9 -27.30 -52.21 11.61
C PHE A 9 -26.36 -51.20 12.26
N LEU A 10 -25.94 -51.41 13.51
CA LEU A 10 -24.98 -50.54 14.18
C LEU A 10 -23.58 -50.59 13.53
N GLY A 11 -23.14 -51.76 13.08
CA GLY A 11 -21.88 -51.91 12.33
C GLY A 11 -21.89 -51.18 10.99
N LEU A 12 -23.01 -51.27 10.25
CA LEU A 12 -23.22 -50.54 9.00
C LEU A 12 -23.28 -49.02 9.22
N ALA A 13 -24.00 -48.56 10.25
CA ALA A 13 -24.11 -47.15 10.60
C ALA A 13 -22.76 -46.55 11.04
N ALA A 14 -21.96 -47.29 11.80
CA ALA A 14 -20.61 -46.87 12.18
C ALA A 14 -19.66 -46.83 10.97
N GLY A 15 -19.76 -47.82 10.07
CA GLY A 15 -18.98 -47.87 8.84
C GLY A 15 -19.28 -46.72 7.88
N THR A 16 -20.56 -46.38 7.67
CA THR A 16 -20.96 -45.26 6.82
C THR A 16 -20.59 -43.90 7.44
N ALA A 17 -20.69 -43.75 8.76
CA ALA A 17 -20.23 -42.55 9.45
C ALA A 17 -18.71 -42.36 9.32
N ALA A 18 -17.91 -43.41 9.50
CA ALA A 18 -16.45 -43.34 9.38
C ALA A 18 -16.02 -43.00 7.94
N VAL A 19 -16.65 -43.60 6.92
CA VAL A 19 -16.39 -43.29 5.50
C VAL A 19 -16.84 -41.87 5.16
N GLY A 20 -17.98 -41.41 5.67
CA GLY A 20 -18.47 -40.04 5.48
C GLY A 20 -17.54 -38.99 6.11
N ILE A 21 -17.04 -39.26 7.32
CA ILE A 21 -16.10 -38.37 8.02
C ILE A 21 -14.75 -38.34 7.30
N ALA A 22 -14.18 -39.49 6.94
CA ALA A 22 -12.94 -39.56 6.18
C ALA A 22 -13.08 -38.87 4.82
N GLY A 23 -14.15 -39.16 4.08
CA GLY A 23 -14.47 -38.51 2.80
C GLY A 23 -14.61 -36.99 2.94
N TYR A 24 -15.23 -36.50 4.01
CA TYR A 24 -15.30 -35.07 4.29
C TYR A 24 -13.92 -34.45 4.54
N TYR A 25 -13.05 -35.09 5.33
CA TYR A 25 -11.69 -34.58 5.56
C TYR A 25 -10.83 -34.57 4.28
N PHE A 26 -11.04 -35.52 3.36
CA PHE A 26 -10.30 -35.57 2.09
C PHE A 26 -10.87 -34.63 1.01
N LEU A 27 -12.18 -34.37 1.03
CA LEU A 27 -12.87 -33.54 0.03
C LEU A 27 -13.14 -32.10 0.50
N ALA A 28 -12.98 -31.81 1.80
CA ALA A 28 -13.13 -30.45 2.32
C ALA A 28 -12.11 -29.52 1.63
N PRO A 29 -12.55 -28.40 1.03
CA PRO A 29 -11.64 -27.45 0.44
C PRO A 29 -10.69 -26.94 1.52
N LYS A 30 -9.40 -27.24 1.32
CA LYS A 30 -8.33 -26.82 2.23
C LYS A 30 -8.37 -25.30 2.34
N ALA A 31 -8.61 -24.78 3.54
CA ALA A 31 -8.67 -23.34 3.76
C ALA A 31 -7.38 -22.68 3.22
N LYS A 32 -7.55 -21.75 2.29
CA LYS A 32 -6.42 -21.04 1.69
C LYS A 32 -5.68 -20.27 2.77
N LYS A 33 -4.35 -20.29 2.70
CA LYS A 33 -3.51 -19.50 3.60
C LYS A 33 -3.72 -18.01 3.32
N LYS A 34 -3.78 -17.20 4.38
CA LYS A 34 -4.09 -15.78 4.31
C LYS A 34 -2.84 -14.94 4.49
N VAL A 35 -2.51 -14.13 3.49
CA VAL A 35 -1.48 -13.09 3.61
C VAL A 35 -2.15 -11.74 3.60
N VAL A 36 -1.87 -10.94 4.62
CA VAL A 36 -2.31 -9.54 4.69
C VAL A 36 -1.11 -8.63 4.47
N ILE A 37 -1.31 -7.56 3.71
CA ILE A 37 -0.29 -6.58 3.37
C ILE A 37 -0.83 -5.20 3.76
N ILE A 38 -0.10 -4.48 4.60
CA ILE A 38 -0.41 -3.10 4.97
C ILE A 38 0.43 -2.16 4.12
N GLY A 39 -0.24 -1.30 3.33
CA GLY A 39 0.36 -0.28 2.48
C GLY A 39 0.42 -0.69 1.00
N GLY A 40 -0.19 0.13 0.15
CA GLY A 40 -0.27 -0.01 -1.30
C GLY A 40 0.83 0.72 -2.07
N GLY A 41 1.96 1.03 -1.44
CA GLY A 41 3.15 1.56 -2.11
C GLY A 41 3.88 0.49 -2.94
N ALA A 42 5.03 0.86 -3.51
CA ALA A 42 5.82 -0.03 -4.36
C ALA A 42 6.13 -1.39 -3.69
N GLY A 43 6.54 -1.39 -2.42
CA GLY A 43 6.85 -2.60 -1.66
C GLY A 43 5.66 -3.55 -1.52
N GLY A 44 4.53 -3.03 -1.02
CA GLY A 44 3.32 -3.83 -0.81
C GLY A 44 2.72 -4.37 -2.11
N VAL A 45 2.67 -3.55 -3.17
CA VAL A 45 2.15 -3.97 -4.47
C VAL A 45 3.01 -5.05 -5.13
N ILE A 46 4.34 -4.88 -5.08
CA ILE A 46 5.28 -5.88 -5.62
C ILE A 46 5.14 -7.19 -4.84
N ALA A 47 5.11 -7.13 -3.51
CA ALA A 47 4.92 -8.32 -2.67
C ALA A 47 3.61 -9.04 -3.02
N ALA A 48 2.49 -8.31 -3.07
CA ALA A 48 1.17 -8.87 -3.39
C ALA A 48 1.17 -9.60 -4.75
N LYS A 49 1.70 -8.94 -5.78
CA LYS A 49 1.80 -9.47 -7.13
C LYS A 49 2.65 -10.74 -7.17
N TYR A 50 3.84 -10.72 -6.56
CA TYR A 50 4.75 -11.85 -6.63
C TYR A 50 4.28 -13.05 -5.80
N ILE A 51 3.58 -12.83 -4.68
CA ILE A 51 2.92 -13.91 -3.93
C ILE A 51 1.89 -14.61 -4.83
N ARG A 52 1.02 -13.84 -5.48
CA ARG A 52 -0.01 -14.41 -6.37
C ARG A 52 0.56 -15.10 -7.61
N LYS A 53 1.69 -14.60 -8.14
CA LYS A 53 2.41 -15.25 -9.24
C LYS A 53 3.11 -16.55 -8.82
N ALA A 54 3.65 -16.61 -7.61
CA ALA A 54 4.39 -17.77 -7.12
C ALA A 54 3.45 -18.89 -6.64
N VAL A 55 2.37 -18.54 -5.94
CA VAL A 55 1.44 -19.51 -5.34
C VAL A 55 0.00 -19.01 -5.48
N ASN A 56 -0.75 -19.65 -6.39
CA ASN A 56 -2.15 -19.29 -6.67
C ASN A 56 -3.15 -19.71 -5.55
N MET A 57 -2.71 -20.52 -4.59
CA MET A 57 -3.52 -21.02 -3.47
C MET A 57 -3.55 -20.11 -2.24
N ILE A 58 -2.83 -18.98 -2.25
CA ILE A 58 -2.79 -18.02 -1.13
C ILE A 58 -3.79 -16.90 -1.37
N ASP A 59 -4.65 -16.66 -0.39
CA ASP A 59 -5.52 -15.47 -0.39
C ASP A 59 -4.72 -14.27 0.10
N VAL A 60 -4.59 -13.28 -0.78
CA VAL A 60 -3.83 -12.06 -0.51
C VAL A 60 -4.80 -10.89 -0.36
N THR A 61 -4.75 -10.23 0.79
CA THR A 61 -5.47 -8.98 1.05
C THR A 61 -4.49 -7.83 1.19
N LEU A 62 -4.69 -6.76 0.44
CA LEU A 62 -3.89 -5.54 0.51
C LEU A 62 -4.76 -4.41 1.08
N ILE A 63 -4.31 -3.83 2.19
CA ILE A 63 -4.97 -2.74 2.90
C ILE A 63 -4.26 -1.44 2.53
N GLU A 64 -4.97 -0.50 1.95
CA GLU A 64 -4.44 0.81 1.53
C GLU A 64 -5.57 1.85 1.57
N PRO A 65 -5.44 2.95 2.31
CA PRO A 65 -6.51 3.95 2.39
C PRO A 65 -6.77 4.67 1.05
N ASN A 66 -5.75 4.86 0.20
CA ASN A 66 -5.88 5.61 -1.04
C ASN A 66 -6.32 4.73 -2.22
N LYS A 67 -7.22 5.24 -3.07
CA LYS A 67 -7.62 4.53 -4.31
C LYS A 67 -6.59 4.61 -5.44
N HIS A 68 -5.66 5.56 -5.33
CA HIS A 68 -4.64 5.81 -6.33
C HIS A 68 -3.29 6.00 -5.65
N TYR A 69 -2.25 5.48 -6.29
CA TYR A 69 -0.87 5.69 -5.91
C TYR A 69 -0.23 6.74 -6.81
N HIS A 70 0.43 7.75 -6.23
CA HIS A 70 1.29 8.66 -6.98
C HIS A 70 2.75 8.34 -6.68
N THR A 71 3.57 8.17 -7.71
CA THR A 71 4.98 7.87 -7.50
C THR A 71 5.73 9.12 -7.09
N CYS A 72 6.43 9.08 -5.95
CA CYS A 72 7.33 10.17 -5.60
C CYS A 72 8.53 10.23 -6.54
N PHE A 73 9.03 9.06 -6.95
CA PHE A 73 9.97 8.98 -8.06
C PHE A 73 9.32 9.54 -9.35
N MET A 74 10.06 10.39 -10.05
CA MET A 74 9.61 11.17 -11.21
C MET A 74 8.65 12.34 -10.90
N SER A 75 8.27 12.59 -9.64
CA SER A 75 7.46 13.78 -9.30
C SER A 75 8.21 15.09 -9.59
N ASN A 76 9.54 15.08 -9.53
CA ASN A 76 10.38 16.21 -9.94
C ASN A 76 10.23 16.59 -11.41
N GLU A 77 10.00 15.62 -12.29
CA GLU A 77 9.73 15.93 -13.71
C GLU A 77 8.38 16.63 -13.88
N VAL A 78 7.42 16.36 -12.98
CA VAL A 78 6.14 17.09 -12.94
C VAL A 78 6.38 18.53 -12.50
N LEU A 79 7.18 18.73 -11.46
CA LEU A 79 7.53 20.06 -10.96
C LEU A 79 8.37 20.86 -11.97
N ALA A 80 9.20 20.19 -12.77
CA ALA A 80 9.95 20.80 -13.87
C ALA A 80 9.09 21.07 -15.13
N GLY A 81 7.82 20.66 -15.14
CA GLY A 81 6.91 20.82 -16.27
C GLY A 81 7.19 19.89 -17.45
N THR A 82 8.05 18.88 -17.30
CA THR A 82 8.39 17.91 -18.37
C THR A 82 7.54 16.65 -18.33
N ARG A 83 6.69 16.50 -17.31
CA ARG A 83 5.81 15.35 -17.10
C ARG A 83 4.46 15.79 -16.53
N SER A 84 3.38 15.07 -16.85
CA SER A 84 2.06 15.31 -16.24
C SER A 84 1.89 14.54 -14.92
N ILE A 85 1.11 15.10 -14.00
CA ILE A 85 0.75 14.43 -12.73
C ILE A 85 0.03 13.10 -12.95
N ASP A 86 -0.82 13.02 -13.98
CA ASP A 86 -1.57 11.79 -14.29
C ASP A 86 -0.65 10.66 -14.76
N SER A 87 0.50 10.96 -15.37
CA SER A 87 1.45 9.92 -15.80
C SER A 87 2.15 9.20 -14.64
N ILE A 88 2.13 9.80 -13.45
CA ILE A 88 2.66 9.20 -12.21
C ILE A 88 1.56 8.68 -11.29
N LYS A 89 0.29 8.70 -11.74
CA LYS A 89 -0.88 8.22 -11.01
C LYS A 89 -1.23 6.81 -11.48
N PHE A 90 -1.37 5.89 -10.53
CA PHE A 90 -1.64 4.49 -10.80
C PHE A 90 -2.88 4.04 -10.03
N SER A 91 -3.77 3.28 -10.70
CA SER A 91 -4.88 2.59 -10.05
C SER A 91 -4.47 1.16 -9.66
N TYR A 92 -5.20 0.59 -8.70
CA TYR A 92 -5.00 -0.78 -8.23
C TYR A 92 -5.82 -1.82 -9.00
N ASP A 93 -6.58 -1.42 -10.03
CA ASP A 93 -7.56 -2.27 -10.72
C ASP A 93 -6.95 -3.55 -11.29
N LYS A 94 -5.72 -3.45 -11.81
CA LYS A 94 -4.97 -4.61 -12.34
C LYS A 94 -4.61 -5.62 -11.25
N LEU A 95 -4.40 -5.19 -10.00
CA LEU A 95 -4.12 -6.12 -8.89
C LEU A 95 -5.32 -7.00 -8.58
N SER A 96 -6.51 -6.40 -8.52
CA SER A 96 -7.75 -7.15 -8.32
C SER A 96 -8.09 -7.99 -9.55
N SER A 97 -8.22 -7.37 -10.73
CA SER A 97 -8.70 -8.05 -11.95
C SER A 97 -7.75 -9.12 -12.51
N GLN A 98 -6.43 -8.93 -12.45
CA GLN A 98 -5.47 -9.86 -13.05
C GLN A 98 -4.84 -10.84 -12.06
N TYR A 99 -4.68 -10.43 -10.80
CA TYR A 99 -3.98 -11.25 -9.79
C TYR A 99 -4.92 -11.77 -8.70
N GLY A 100 -6.20 -11.36 -8.67
CA GLY A 100 -7.16 -11.79 -7.66
C GLY A 100 -6.79 -11.33 -6.26
N ILE A 101 -6.15 -10.15 -6.14
CA ILE A 101 -5.81 -9.54 -4.85
C ILE A 101 -7.05 -8.87 -4.29
N ASN A 102 -7.39 -9.17 -3.04
CA ASN A 102 -8.48 -8.50 -2.34
C ASN A 102 -8.03 -7.11 -1.87
N MET A 103 -8.58 -6.06 -2.47
CA MET A 103 -8.27 -4.68 -2.12
C MET A 103 -9.20 -4.21 -1.00
N VAL A 104 -8.62 -3.73 0.09
CA VAL A 104 -9.36 -3.13 1.22
C VAL A 104 -8.93 -1.66 1.32
N TYR A 105 -9.87 -0.76 1.02
CA TYR A 105 -9.65 0.67 1.11
C TYR A 105 -9.99 1.20 2.51
N ASP A 106 -9.07 1.00 3.44
CA ASP A 106 -9.18 1.41 4.84
C ASP A 106 -7.77 1.62 5.43
N THR A 107 -7.70 2.25 6.59
CA THR A 107 -6.46 2.49 7.33
C THR A 107 -6.26 1.39 8.37
N ALA A 108 -5.10 0.74 8.37
CA ALA A 108 -4.72 -0.14 9.47
C ALA A 108 -4.31 0.69 10.69
N ILE A 109 -4.96 0.45 11.83
CA ILE A 109 -4.74 1.21 13.09
C ILE A 109 -4.08 0.37 14.19
N GLY A 110 -3.93 -0.94 13.99
CA GLY A 110 -3.33 -1.81 14.98
C GLY A 110 -3.04 -3.20 14.44
N ILE A 111 -2.01 -3.84 15.00
CA ILE A 111 -1.62 -5.22 14.71
C ILE A 111 -1.64 -5.99 16.03
N GLU A 112 -2.50 -6.99 16.11
CA GLU A 112 -2.61 -7.90 17.25
C GLU A 112 -1.83 -9.18 16.94
N ALA A 113 -0.56 -9.23 17.36
CA ALA A 113 0.33 -10.33 17.01
C ALA A 113 -0.10 -11.68 17.61
N ASN A 114 -0.70 -11.65 18.81
CA ASN A 114 -1.15 -12.85 19.54
C ASN A 114 -2.29 -13.56 18.82
N THR A 115 -3.30 -12.80 18.37
CA THR A 115 -4.47 -13.31 17.64
C THR A 115 -4.26 -13.35 16.13
N LYS A 116 -3.16 -12.78 15.64
CA LYS A 116 -2.80 -12.63 14.23
C LYS A 116 -3.89 -11.90 13.44
N THR A 117 -4.24 -10.71 13.92
CA THR A 117 -5.26 -9.86 13.29
C THR A 117 -4.79 -8.43 13.09
N VAL A 118 -5.24 -7.78 12.01
CA VAL A 118 -5.07 -6.35 11.77
C VAL A 118 -6.40 -5.65 12.04
N ARG A 119 -6.37 -4.63 12.90
CA ARG A 119 -7.53 -3.76 13.16
C ARG A 119 -7.54 -2.61 12.17
N LEU A 120 -8.70 -2.31 11.62
CA LEU A 120 -8.90 -1.21 10.69
C LEU A 120 -9.66 -0.06 11.35
N GLN A 121 -9.47 1.15 10.82
CA GLN A 121 -10.13 2.35 11.31
C GLN A 121 -11.65 2.24 11.17
N GLY A 122 -12.16 1.60 10.11
CA GLY A 122 -13.58 1.31 9.93
C GLY A 122 -14.17 0.27 10.91
N GLY A 123 -13.41 -0.19 11.91
CA GLY A 123 -13.85 -1.14 12.94
C GLY A 123 -13.77 -2.61 12.54
N THR A 124 -13.45 -2.90 11.28
CA THR A 124 -13.24 -4.28 10.80
C THR A 124 -11.90 -4.83 11.29
N THR A 125 -11.86 -6.14 11.55
CA THR A 125 -10.64 -6.86 11.92
C THR A 125 -10.35 -7.96 10.90
N ILE A 126 -9.13 -7.98 10.35
CA ILE A 126 -8.73 -8.93 9.30
C ILE A 126 -7.72 -9.95 9.85
N PRO A 127 -8.02 -11.26 9.83
CA PRO A 127 -7.10 -12.30 10.27
C PRO A 127 -6.04 -12.62 9.21
N TYR A 128 -4.85 -13.00 9.65
CA TYR A 128 -3.73 -13.38 8.77
C TYR A 128 -2.97 -14.61 9.26
N ASP A 129 -2.40 -15.38 8.32
CA ASP A 129 -1.36 -16.37 8.63
C ASP A 129 0.04 -15.73 8.59
N ARG A 130 0.23 -14.76 7.68
CA ARG A 130 1.44 -13.94 7.54
C ARG A 130 1.06 -12.49 7.24
N LEU A 131 1.85 -11.57 7.77
CA LEU A 131 1.65 -10.13 7.62
C LEU A 131 2.88 -9.51 6.98
N ILE A 132 2.67 -8.64 5.99
CA ILE A 132 3.71 -7.76 5.42
C ILE A 132 3.34 -6.33 5.78
N VAL A 133 4.30 -5.59 6.35
CA VAL A 133 4.14 -4.19 6.75
C VAL A 133 4.99 -3.33 5.84
N SER A 134 4.35 -2.53 4.99
CA SER A 134 4.98 -1.64 4.01
C SER A 134 4.29 -0.26 3.96
N PRO A 135 4.13 0.45 5.10
CA PRO A 135 3.36 1.70 5.18
C PRO A 135 4.08 2.91 4.56
N GLY A 136 5.37 2.78 4.22
CA GLY A 136 6.19 3.90 3.75
C GLY A 136 6.79 4.70 4.89
N VAL A 137 6.98 6.00 4.65
CA VAL A 137 7.57 6.93 5.62
C VAL A 137 6.50 7.79 6.27
N ASP A 138 6.79 8.25 7.48
CA ASP A 138 6.04 9.30 8.14
C ASP A 138 6.97 10.45 8.55
N PHE A 139 6.38 11.60 8.86
CA PHE A 139 7.15 12.81 9.18
C PHE A 139 7.17 13.07 10.67
N GLN A 140 8.33 13.50 11.16
CA GLN A 140 8.50 14.01 12.51
C GLN A 140 8.16 15.49 12.51
N TRP A 141 6.92 15.83 12.86
CA TRP A 141 6.40 17.20 12.83
C TRP A 141 7.02 18.13 13.88
N ASP A 142 7.68 17.58 14.88
CA ASP A 142 8.37 18.31 15.95
C ASP A 142 9.88 18.44 15.71
N ALA A 143 10.40 17.90 14.60
CA ALA A 143 11.84 17.96 14.31
C ALA A 143 12.33 19.35 13.88
N ILE A 144 11.44 20.21 13.41
CA ILE A 144 11.75 21.60 13.01
C ILE A 144 10.77 22.52 13.74
N ASP A 145 11.31 23.39 14.58
CA ASP A 145 10.52 24.37 15.33
C ASP A 145 9.64 25.20 14.39
N GLY A 146 8.33 25.20 14.67
CA GLY A 146 7.34 25.92 13.87
C GLY A 146 6.96 25.26 12.54
N HIS A 147 7.32 24.00 12.29
CA HIS A 147 6.88 23.23 11.12
C HIS A 147 5.95 22.07 11.50
N ASP A 148 4.70 22.39 11.85
CA ASP A 148 3.68 21.41 12.18
C ASP A 148 2.87 20.90 10.97
N GLU A 149 2.06 19.86 11.18
CA GLU A 149 1.20 19.24 10.16
C GLU A 149 0.18 20.23 9.55
N SER A 150 -0.24 21.25 10.29
CA SER A 150 -1.21 22.25 9.79
C SER A 150 -0.61 23.15 8.70
N LEU A 151 0.73 23.21 8.61
CA LEU A 151 1.44 24.01 7.63
C LEU A 151 1.68 23.30 6.30
N ILE A 152 1.34 22.01 6.16
CA ILE A 152 1.61 21.22 4.94
C ILE A 152 1.00 21.86 3.68
N GLU A 153 -0.18 22.47 3.79
CA GLU A 153 -0.82 23.12 2.64
C GLU A 153 -0.08 24.40 2.21
N LYS A 154 0.53 25.11 3.16
CA LYS A 154 1.25 26.36 2.92
C LYS A 154 2.71 26.13 2.54
N ILE A 155 3.37 25.17 3.18
CA ILE A 155 4.78 24.81 3.01
C ILE A 155 4.83 23.29 2.79
N PRO A 156 4.48 22.80 1.59
CA PRO A 156 4.44 21.37 1.33
C PRO A 156 5.85 20.81 1.25
N HIS A 157 6.07 19.65 1.87
CA HIS A 157 7.33 18.90 1.72
C HIS A 157 7.37 18.11 0.39
N ALA A 158 6.21 17.71 -0.13
CA ALA A 158 6.00 16.89 -1.33
C ALA A 158 6.77 15.57 -1.46
N TRP A 159 7.42 15.10 -0.37
CA TRP A 159 7.90 13.72 -0.21
C TRP A 159 6.82 12.63 -0.32
N LYS A 160 5.55 13.02 -0.13
CA LYS A 160 4.37 12.22 -0.51
C LYS A 160 3.76 12.92 -1.72
N ALA A 161 3.91 12.32 -2.91
CA ALA A 161 3.46 12.92 -4.16
C ALA A 161 1.92 12.99 -4.30
N GLY A 162 1.46 13.73 -5.30
CA GLY A 162 0.04 13.93 -5.58
C GLY A 162 -0.38 15.37 -5.29
N SER A 163 -1.30 15.57 -4.34
CA SER A 163 -1.81 16.90 -4.00
C SER A 163 -0.71 17.87 -3.60
N GLN A 164 0.30 17.43 -2.84
CA GLN A 164 1.42 18.28 -2.46
C GLN A 164 2.31 18.66 -3.64
N THR A 165 2.55 17.74 -4.58
CA THR A 165 3.27 18.05 -5.83
C THR A 165 2.55 19.14 -6.61
N VAL A 166 1.21 19.05 -6.70
CA VAL A 166 0.39 20.07 -7.35
C VAL A 166 0.42 21.40 -6.57
N ALA A 167 0.35 21.36 -5.24
CA ALA A 167 0.42 22.55 -4.40
C ALA A 167 1.73 23.32 -4.62
N ILE A 168 2.88 22.63 -4.62
CA ILE A 168 4.18 23.24 -4.92
C ILE A 168 4.21 23.81 -6.35
N LEU A 169 3.69 23.07 -7.34
CA LEU A 169 3.65 23.55 -8.72
C LEU A 169 2.85 24.86 -8.84
N LEU A 170 1.68 24.95 -8.18
CA LEU A 170 0.87 26.17 -8.16
C LEU A 170 1.61 27.35 -7.51
N GLN A 171 2.38 27.10 -6.45
CA GLN A 171 3.22 28.14 -5.82
C GLN A 171 4.33 28.65 -6.75
N PHE A 172 4.94 27.79 -7.58
CA PHE A 172 5.96 28.22 -8.55
C PHE A 172 5.39 29.07 -9.70
N VAL A 173 4.16 28.80 -10.11
CA VAL A 173 3.51 29.52 -11.22
C VAL A 173 2.91 30.86 -10.74
N SER A 174 2.79 31.09 -9.43
CA SER A 174 2.18 32.29 -8.84
C SER A 174 3.20 33.42 -8.56
N PRO A 175 3.09 34.61 -9.20
CA PRO A 175 4.01 35.73 -9.04
C PRO A 175 3.55 36.67 -7.90
N PRO A 176 3.87 36.34 -6.64
CA PRO A 176 5.12 36.88 -6.09
C PRO A 176 5.99 35.84 -5.37
N VAL A 177 5.55 34.58 -5.33
CA VAL A 177 6.11 33.53 -4.46
C VAL A 177 7.33 32.84 -5.08
N SER A 178 7.43 32.83 -6.41
CA SER A 178 8.54 32.21 -7.14
C SER A 178 9.91 32.73 -6.66
N HIS A 179 10.12 34.04 -6.54
CA HIS A 179 11.46 34.58 -6.27
C HIS A 179 12.03 34.23 -4.87
N PHE A 180 11.19 34.05 -3.85
CA PHE A 180 11.62 33.77 -2.46
C PHE A 180 11.87 32.29 -2.19
N LEU A 181 10.97 31.39 -2.64
CA LEU A 181 11.15 29.93 -2.50
C LEU A 181 12.44 29.43 -3.17
N TRP A 182 12.79 30.03 -4.32
CA TRP A 182 14.03 29.73 -5.03
C TRP A 182 15.29 30.01 -4.20
N LYS A 183 15.26 30.99 -3.29
CA LYS A 183 16.38 31.32 -2.41
C LYS A 183 16.60 30.24 -1.34
N VAL A 184 15.52 29.67 -0.81
CA VAL A 184 15.57 28.66 0.26
C VAL A 184 16.03 27.30 -0.30
N VAL A 185 15.47 26.85 -1.42
CA VAL A 185 15.86 25.59 -2.07
C VAL A 185 17.34 25.60 -2.50
N ARG A 186 17.86 26.77 -2.93
CA ARG A 186 19.26 26.94 -3.32
C ARG A 186 20.25 26.72 -2.16
N ILE A 187 19.88 27.05 -0.92
CA ILE A 187 20.73 26.85 0.27
C ILE A 187 20.87 25.36 0.62
N PHE A 188 19.84 24.56 0.35
CA PHE A 188 19.88 23.12 0.61
C PHE A 188 20.72 22.38 -0.45
N LEU A 189 20.58 22.75 -1.72
CA LEU A 189 21.28 22.10 -2.83
C LEU A 189 22.78 22.38 -2.89
N THR A 190 23.26 23.48 -2.30
CA THR A 190 24.70 23.77 -2.21
C THR A 190 25.45 22.87 -1.22
N LYS A 191 24.74 22.16 -0.34
CA LYS A 191 25.31 21.23 0.64
C LYS A 191 25.40 19.77 0.15
N ILE A 192 24.92 19.46 -1.06
CA ILE A 192 24.90 18.08 -1.60
C ILE A 192 25.80 17.99 -2.85
N PRO A 193 27.04 17.46 -2.73
CA PRO A 193 28.08 17.58 -3.77
C PRO A 193 27.79 16.89 -5.10
N HIS A 194 26.89 15.89 -5.14
CA HIS A 194 26.62 15.11 -6.35
C HIS A 194 25.48 15.68 -7.22
N LEU A 195 24.82 16.76 -6.79
CA LEU A 195 23.71 17.39 -7.52
C LEU A 195 24.15 18.56 -8.43
N TRP A 196 25.45 18.69 -8.72
CA TRP A 196 26.02 19.78 -9.53
C TRP A 196 25.42 19.91 -10.93
N HIS A 197 25.02 18.80 -11.58
CA HIS A 197 24.39 18.85 -12.90
C HIS A 197 23.04 19.60 -12.89
N LEU A 198 22.33 19.57 -11.76
CA LEU A 198 21.07 20.29 -11.59
C LEU A 198 21.31 21.79 -11.48
N GLN A 199 22.55 22.26 -11.24
CA GLN A 199 22.87 23.69 -11.24
C GLN A 199 22.89 24.33 -12.64
N ARG A 200 22.94 23.55 -13.73
CA ARG A 200 22.99 24.08 -15.11
C ARG A 200 21.62 24.21 -15.79
N ILE A 201 20.58 23.65 -15.18
CA ILE A 201 19.20 23.74 -15.67
C ILE A 201 18.69 25.19 -15.46
N PRO A 202 17.91 25.81 -16.36
CA PRO A 202 17.37 27.15 -16.14
C PRO A 202 16.62 27.27 -14.80
N LEU A 203 16.64 28.45 -14.16
CA LEU A 203 15.95 28.72 -12.87
C LEU A 203 14.43 28.50 -12.89
N ARG A 204 13.81 28.15 -14.02
CA ARG A 204 12.41 27.71 -14.08
C ARG A 204 12.24 26.19 -13.98
N ASN A 205 13.34 25.43 -14.08
CA ASN A 205 13.32 23.99 -14.35
C ASN A 205 14.08 23.15 -13.28
N LYS A 206 14.63 23.76 -12.23
CA LYS A 206 15.24 23.01 -11.10
C LYS A 206 14.26 22.83 -9.96
N VAL A 207 13.69 21.64 -9.82
CA VAL A 207 12.99 21.29 -8.60
C VAL A 207 13.51 19.94 -8.13
N LEU A 208 13.99 19.90 -6.89
CA LEU A 208 14.30 18.67 -6.18
C LEU A 208 13.40 18.57 -4.97
N VAL A 209 12.46 17.66 -5.09
CA VAL A 209 11.56 17.12 -4.09
C VAL A 209 11.65 15.61 -4.30
N CYS A 210 12.27 14.90 -3.36
CA CYS A 210 12.32 13.45 -3.40
C CYS A 210 11.28 12.85 -2.48
#